data_AF-V4A7P5-F1
#
_entry.id   AF-V4A7P5-F1
#
_cell.length_a   1.000
_cell.length_b   1.000
_cell.length_c   1.000
_cell.angle_alpha   90.00
_cell.angle_beta   90.00
_cell.angle_gamma   90.00
#
_symmetry.space_group_name_H-M   'P 1'
#
loop_
_entity.id
_entity.type
_entity.pdbx_description
1 polymer ?
#
loop_
_entity_poly.entity_id
_entity_poly.type
_entity_poly.pdbx_seq_one_letter_code
_entity_poly.pdbx_strand_id
1 'polypeptide(L)'
;MAFKTFCAQICSQNSNCFSFFFNIQTYACDLHYTVYTDATPSTTSVATRYYISQEREITTTTIPTTTTAVPTTTTTVPTTTTLPTTTLPTTTVVPCPGTYVNEGDFCFQIFNTAKSWNAARLVCQSETNGDLLVIDTMSKQQFFNTYMKNNGYMNSYHFGIHHIYTNGNFVLVDGRNQATSSFTYWASGEPNNLDGPDLCGFLQWKASNTQLRWNDGSCSYADKYVCEVKTG
;
A
#
# COMPACT_ATOMS: atom_id res chain seq x y z
N MET A 1 -13.85 -15.47 7.66
CA MET A 1 -14.48 -16.33 6.62
C MET A 1 -14.55 -15.65 5.25
N ALA A 2 -14.75 -14.32 5.18
CA ALA A 2 -14.86 -13.58 3.92
C ALA A 2 -13.60 -13.68 3.02
N PHE A 3 -12.40 -13.65 3.61
CA PHE A 3 -11.18 -13.61 2.81
C PHE A 3 -10.80 -14.93 2.12
N LYS A 4 -11.17 -16.10 2.67
CA LYS A 4 -11.03 -17.39 1.96
C LYS A 4 -11.92 -17.41 0.70
N THR A 5 -13.11 -16.83 0.79
CA THR A 5 -14.04 -16.65 -0.35
C THR A 5 -13.46 -15.69 -1.38
N PHE A 6 -12.74 -14.65 -0.95
CA PHE A 6 -12.02 -13.74 -1.83
C PHE A 6 -10.92 -14.44 -2.65
N CYS A 7 -10.07 -15.27 -2.02
CA CYS A 7 -9.09 -16.08 -2.76
C CYS A 7 -9.75 -16.99 -3.81
N ALA A 8 -10.86 -17.62 -3.44
CA ALA A 8 -11.64 -18.47 -4.34
C ALA A 8 -12.23 -17.68 -5.51
N GLN A 9 -12.73 -16.47 -5.25
CA GLN A 9 -13.31 -15.60 -6.26
C GLN A 9 -12.25 -15.15 -7.28
N ILE A 10 -11.07 -14.72 -6.84
CA ILE A 10 -9.97 -14.35 -7.74
C ILE A 10 -9.59 -15.54 -8.63
N CYS A 11 -9.44 -16.73 -8.06
CA CYS A 11 -9.10 -17.91 -8.85
C CYS A 11 -10.21 -18.25 -9.86
N SER A 12 -11.49 -18.14 -9.46
CA SER A 12 -12.63 -18.42 -10.35
C SER A 12 -12.75 -17.46 -11.53
N GLN A 13 -12.24 -16.23 -11.40
CA GLN A 13 -12.29 -15.21 -12.45
C GLN A 13 -11.13 -15.33 -13.45
N ASN A 14 -10.12 -16.17 -13.17
CA ASN A 14 -8.99 -16.41 -14.06
C ASN A 14 -9.07 -17.82 -14.63
N SER A 15 -9.33 -17.94 -15.93
CA SER A 15 -9.46 -19.24 -16.63
C SER A 15 -8.18 -20.10 -16.59
N ASN A 16 -7.03 -19.49 -16.29
CA ASN A 16 -5.77 -20.21 -16.13
C ASN A 16 -5.49 -20.62 -14.68
N CYS A 17 -6.25 -20.13 -13.70
CA CYS A 17 -6.10 -20.53 -12.30
C CYS A 17 -6.75 -21.90 -12.06
N PHE A 18 -5.97 -22.83 -11.50
CA PHE A 18 -6.45 -24.18 -11.23
C PHE A 18 -6.51 -24.50 -9.73
N SER A 19 -5.79 -23.76 -8.88
CA SER A 19 -5.88 -23.93 -7.44
C SER A 19 -5.49 -22.65 -6.69
N PHE A 20 -5.94 -22.55 -5.44
CA PHE A 20 -5.49 -21.51 -4.52
C PHE A 20 -5.30 -22.09 -3.11
N PHE A 21 -4.38 -21.51 -2.35
CA PHE A 21 -4.19 -21.78 -0.93
C PHE A 21 -4.42 -20.50 -0.14
N PHE A 22 -5.16 -20.59 0.96
CA PHE A 22 -5.35 -19.48 1.88
C PHE A 22 -4.51 -19.74 3.14
N ASN A 23 -3.53 -18.87 3.38
CA ASN A 23 -2.75 -18.86 4.60
C ASN A 23 -3.48 -18.02 5.66
N ILE A 24 -4.03 -18.70 6.67
CA ILE A 24 -4.78 -18.07 7.75
C ILE A 24 -3.91 -17.22 8.70
N GLN A 25 -2.61 -17.51 8.78
CA GLN A 25 -1.69 -16.79 9.67
C GLN A 25 -1.27 -15.44 9.06
N THR A 26 -1.01 -15.42 7.76
CA THR A 26 -0.60 -14.20 7.04
C THR A 26 -1.74 -13.51 6.33
N TYR A 27 -2.97 -14.03 6.47
CA TYR A 27 -4.15 -13.62 5.72
C TYR A 27 -3.87 -13.50 4.22
N ALA A 28 -3.18 -14.49 3.66
CA ALA A 28 -2.69 -14.42 2.30
C ALA A 28 -3.28 -15.48 1.37
N CYS A 29 -3.40 -15.17 0.08
CA CYS A 29 -3.74 -16.12 -0.96
C CYS A 29 -2.51 -16.46 -1.80
N ASP A 30 -2.23 -17.74 -1.97
CA ASP A 30 -1.34 -18.26 -3.01
C ASP A 30 -2.21 -18.79 -4.14
N LEU A 31 -2.23 -18.13 -5.30
CA LEU A 31 -2.95 -18.61 -6.48
C LEU A 31 -1.99 -19.33 -7.42
N HIS A 32 -2.38 -20.51 -7.89
CA HIS A 32 -1.63 -21.30 -8.87
C HIS A 32 -2.35 -21.28 -10.22
N TYR A 33 -1.60 -20.89 -11.25
CA TYR A 33 -2.12 -20.79 -12.61
C TYR A 33 -1.15 -21.36 -13.64
N THR A 34 -1.74 -21.74 -14.76
CA THR A 34 -1.07 -22.17 -15.96
C THR A 34 -0.58 -20.96 -16.75
N VAL A 35 0.70 -20.95 -17.13
CA VAL A 35 1.27 -19.95 -18.04
C VAL A 35 1.78 -20.62 -19.31
N TYR A 36 1.38 -20.06 -20.45
CA TYR A 36 1.87 -20.45 -21.76
C TYR A 36 3.06 -19.56 -22.11
N THR A 37 4.26 -20.14 -22.14
CA THR A 37 5.45 -19.41 -22.60
C THR A 37 5.52 -19.57 -24.12
N ASP A 38 5.32 -18.48 -24.86
CA ASP A 38 5.38 -18.49 -26.32
C ASP A 38 6.75 -18.96 -26.83
N ALA A 39 6.78 -20.22 -27.26
CA ALA A 39 7.75 -20.81 -28.17
C ALA A 39 7.18 -22.09 -28.82
N THR A 40 6.25 -22.78 -28.16
CA THR A 40 5.44 -23.87 -28.72
C THR A 40 4.13 -24.03 -27.93
N PRO A 41 3.00 -24.44 -28.55
CA PRO A 41 1.72 -24.64 -27.86
C PRO A 41 1.72 -25.75 -26.78
N SER A 42 2.85 -26.41 -26.54
CA SER A 42 2.99 -27.60 -25.69
C SER A 42 3.70 -27.35 -24.36
N THR A 43 4.31 -26.19 -24.15
CA THR A 43 5.04 -25.87 -22.90
C THR A 43 4.16 -25.09 -21.93
N THR A 44 3.60 -25.82 -20.96
CA THR A 44 2.83 -25.28 -19.84
C THR A 44 3.74 -25.14 -18.62
N SER A 45 3.83 -23.95 -18.03
CA SER A 45 4.51 -23.75 -16.74
C SER A 45 3.50 -23.41 -15.65
N VAL A 46 3.80 -23.78 -14.40
CA VAL A 46 2.99 -23.44 -13.23
C VAL A 46 3.62 -22.21 -12.58
N ALA A 47 2.83 -21.15 -12.41
CA ALA A 47 3.24 -19.97 -11.67
C ALA A 47 2.36 -19.77 -10.43
N THR A 48 2.95 -19.15 -9.42
CA THR A 48 2.31 -18.85 -8.13
C THR A 48 2.30 -17.35 -7.92
N ARG A 49 1.17 -16.79 -7.48
CA ARG A 49 1.04 -15.37 -7.13
C ARG A 49 0.46 -15.22 -5.73
N TYR A 50 1.14 -14.40 -4.92
CA TYR A 50 0.84 -14.14 -3.51
C TYR A 50 0.02 -12.86 -3.33
N TYR A 51 -0.97 -12.88 -2.44
CA TYR A 51 -1.90 -11.78 -2.13
C TYR A 51 -2.07 -11.66 -0.62
N ILE A 52 -2.23 -10.46 -0.06
CA ILE A 52 -2.43 -10.25 1.40
C ILE A 52 -3.75 -9.52 1.62
N SER A 53 -4.57 -9.92 2.62
CA SER A 53 -5.78 -9.20 3.01
C SER A 53 -5.45 -7.93 3.78
N GLN A 54 -6.16 -6.84 3.49
CA GLN A 54 -6.21 -5.65 4.32
C GLN A 54 -7.53 -5.67 5.12
N GLU A 55 -7.74 -6.66 6.00
CA GLU A 55 -8.87 -6.59 6.95
C GLU A 55 -8.44 -5.79 8.19
N ARG A 56 -8.81 -4.51 8.20
CA ARG A 56 -8.91 -3.66 9.40
C ARG A 56 -9.89 -4.32 10.36
N GLU A 57 -9.50 -4.54 11.61
CA GLU A 57 -10.43 -4.90 12.68
C GLU A 57 -11.58 -3.88 12.71
N ILE A 58 -12.80 -4.34 12.44
CA ILE A 58 -14.00 -3.53 12.68
C ILE A 58 -14.26 -3.61 14.18
N THR A 59 -13.66 -2.69 14.95
CA THR A 59 -14.12 -2.40 16.30
C THR A 59 -15.53 -1.84 16.16
N THR A 60 -16.52 -2.66 16.49
CA THR A 60 -17.93 -2.25 16.55
C THR A 60 -18.10 -1.36 17.78
N THR A 61 -17.94 -0.05 17.60
CA THR A 61 -18.36 0.92 18.60
C THR A 61 -19.89 0.94 18.63
N THR A 62 -20.48 0.20 19.57
CA THR A 62 -21.89 0.39 19.94
C THR A 62 -22.05 1.79 20.53
N ILE A 63 -22.77 2.65 19.81
CA ILE A 63 -23.19 3.97 20.31
C ILE A 63 -24.21 3.73 21.43
N PRO A 64 -23.98 4.21 22.67
CA PRO A 64 -25.03 4.21 23.67
C PRO A 64 -26.11 5.23 23.26
N THR A 65 -27.34 4.75 23.12
CA THR A 65 -28.53 5.59 22.99
C THR A 65 -28.77 6.34 24.29
N THR A 66 -28.57 7.65 24.27
CA THR A 66 -28.87 8.55 25.39
C THR A 66 -30.38 8.83 25.42
N THR A 67 -31.08 8.28 26.41
CA THR A 67 -32.44 8.72 26.76
C THR A 67 -32.35 9.96 27.65
N THR A 68 -32.97 11.05 27.22
CA THR A 68 -33.00 12.32 27.94
C THR A 68 -33.78 12.18 29.25
N ALA A 69 -33.07 12.12 30.38
CA ALA A 69 -33.64 12.25 31.72
C ALA A 69 -33.43 13.67 32.26
N VAL A 70 -34.46 14.20 32.91
CA VAL A 70 -34.56 15.53 33.52
C VAL A 70 -33.48 15.73 34.59
N PRO A 71 -32.81 16.90 34.66
CA PRO A 71 -31.81 17.15 35.69
C PRO A 71 -32.46 17.39 37.05
N THR A 72 -32.14 16.54 38.03
CA THR A 72 -32.43 16.78 39.46
C THR A 72 -31.14 17.22 40.14
N THR A 73 -31.10 18.44 40.64
CA THR A 73 -29.95 19.06 41.31
C THR A 73 -29.77 18.44 42.71
N THR A 74 -28.71 17.66 42.89
CA THR A 74 -28.25 17.19 44.20
C THR A 74 -26.86 17.77 44.48
N THR A 75 -26.74 18.55 45.54
CA THR A 75 -25.49 19.20 45.96
C THR A 75 -24.58 18.20 46.67
N THR A 76 -23.48 17.80 46.03
CA THR A 76 -22.42 16.98 46.65
C THR A 76 -21.21 17.85 46.99
N VAL A 77 -20.68 17.64 48.20
CA VAL A 77 -19.49 18.28 48.77
C VAL A 77 -18.22 17.92 47.97
N PRO A 78 -17.29 18.86 47.73
CA PRO A 78 -16.07 18.57 46.99
C PRO A 78 -15.12 17.71 47.84
N THR A 79 -14.77 16.53 47.34
CA THR A 79 -13.74 15.66 47.93
C THR A 79 -12.52 15.68 47.00
N THR A 80 -11.37 16.16 47.49
CA THR A 80 -10.13 16.30 46.72
C THR A 80 -9.53 14.92 46.45
N THR A 81 -9.76 14.39 45.25
CA THR A 81 -9.19 13.12 44.78
C THR A 81 -8.03 13.45 43.84
N THR A 82 -6.80 13.11 44.24
CA THR A 82 -5.60 13.24 43.39
C THR A 82 -5.67 12.22 42.25
N LEU A 83 -5.66 12.71 41.01
CA LEU A 83 -5.65 11.91 39.79
C LEU A 83 -4.38 11.03 39.75
N PRO A 84 -4.48 9.73 39.40
CA PRO A 84 -3.28 8.94 39.13
C PRO A 84 -2.55 9.52 37.91
N THR A 85 -1.26 9.81 38.09
CA THR A 85 -0.39 10.29 37.02
C THR A 85 -0.16 9.16 36.01
N THR A 86 -0.94 9.14 34.93
CA THR A 86 -0.72 8.24 33.80
C THR A 86 0.56 8.63 33.09
N THR A 87 1.64 7.89 33.29
CA THR A 87 2.84 7.99 32.46
C THR A 87 2.47 7.57 31.04
N LEU A 88 2.53 8.51 30.10
CA LEU A 88 2.35 8.27 28.66
C LEU A 88 3.32 7.14 28.24
N PRO A 89 2.87 6.10 27.50
CA PRO A 89 3.78 5.10 26.98
C PRO A 89 4.83 5.81 26.13
N THR A 90 6.09 5.62 26.48
CA THR A 90 7.23 6.12 25.70
C THR A 90 7.12 5.48 24.31
N THR A 91 6.75 6.27 23.30
CA THR A 91 6.71 5.83 21.91
C THR A 91 8.11 5.35 21.55
N THR A 92 8.30 4.04 21.44
CA THR A 92 9.59 3.46 21.07
C THR A 92 9.81 3.75 19.60
N VAL A 93 10.50 4.84 19.29
CA VAL A 93 10.89 5.21 17.92
C VAL A 93 11.70 4.05 17.34
N VAL A 94 11.14 3.36 16.36
CA VAL A 94 11.84 2.25 15.68
C VAL A 94 12.91 2.86 14.77
N PRO A 95 14.20 2.57 14.98
CA PRO A 95 15.27 3.09 14.13
C PRO A 95 15.17 2.50 12.71
N CYS A 96 15.59 3.27 11.71
CA CYS A 96 15.55 2.83 10.32
C CYS A 96 16.45 1.61 10.06
N PRO A 97 15.98 0.62 9.27
CA PRO A 97 16.79 -0.54 8.96
C PRO A 97 17.94 -0.18 8.03
N GLY A 98 19.13 -0.70 8.32
CA GLY A 98 20.28 -0.70 7.42
C GLY A 98 20.58 0.65 6.74
N THR A 99 20.35 0.68 5.43
CA THR A 99 20.64 1.84 4.56
C THR A 99 19.44 2.76 4.31
N TYR A 100 18.32 2.54 5.00
CA TYR A 100 17.16 3.40 4.86
C TYR A 100 17.41 4.78 5.49
N VAL A 101 16.98 5.81 4.79
CA VAL A 101 17.05 7.20 5.23
C VAL A 101 15.85 7.50 6.12
N ASN A 102 16.09 8.11 7.28
CA ASN A 102 15.03 8.56 8.19
C ASN A 102 14.37 9.84 7.69
N GLU A 103 13.04 9.87 7.69
CA GLU A 103 12.21 11.04 7.40
C GLU A 103 11.04 11.07 8.40
N GLY A 104 11.33 11.39 9.65
CA GLY A 104 10.34 11.52 10.72
C GLY A 104 9.61 10.19 11.00
N ASP A 105 8.37 10.10 10.50
CA ASP A 105 7.42 9.00 10.76
C ASP A 105 7.62 7.79 9.83
N PHE A 106 8.59 7.86 8.93
CA PHE A 106 8.96 6.72 8.09
C PHE A 106 10.45 6.73 7.75
N CYS A 107 10.91 5.57 7.28
CA CYS A 107 12.20 5.39 6.65
C CYS A 107 11.98 5.05 5.19
N PHE A 108 12.89 5.43 4.30
CA PHE A 108 12.78 5.06 2.88
C PHE A 108 14.12 4.69 2.26
N GLN A 109 14.07 3.92 1.18
CA GLN A 109 15.24 3.62 0.37
C GLN A 109 14.87 3.55 -1.11
N ILE A 110 15.69 4.19 -1.94
CA ILE A 110 15.58 4.17 -3.40
C ILE A 110 16.50 3.08 -3.94
N PHE A 111 15.94 2.10 -4.65
CA PHE A 111 16.67 1.00 -5.27
C PHE A 111 16.86 1.25 -6.76
N ASN A 112 18.12 1.26 -7.21
CA ASN A 112 18.47 1.46 -8.62
C ASN A 112 18.41 0.17 -9.47
N THR A 113 18.12 -0.98 -8.86
CA THR A 113 17.94 -2.24 -9.58
C THR A 113 16.54 -2.31 -10.17
N ALA A 114 16.43 -2.70 -11.44
CA ALA A 114 15.15 -2.78 -12.12
C ALA A 114 14.41 -4.09 -11.78
N LYS A 115 13.14 -3.99 -11.39
CA LYS A 115 12.25 -5.12 -11.06
C LYS A 115 10.83 -4.82 -11.52
N SER A 116 10.04 -5.87 -11.80
CA SER A 116 8.60 -5.71 -11.95
C SER A 116 7.98 -5.21 -10.64
N TRP A 117 6.81 -4.59 -10.70
CA TRP A 117 6.18 -4.00 -9.52
C TRP A 117 6.01 -5.02 -8.39
N ASN A 118 5.52 -6.23 -8.72
CA ASN A 118 5.35 -7.29 -7.72
C ASN A 118 6.68 -7.75 -7.13
N ALA A 119 7.74 -7.86 -7.94
CA ALA A 119 9.06 -8.25 -7.45
C ALA A 119 9.71 -7.16 -6.59
N ALA A 120 9.52 -5.89 -6.93
CA ALA A 120 9.93 -4.75 -6.11
C ALA A 120 9.21 -4.75 -4.76
N ARG A 121 7.89 -4.98 -4.76
CA ARG A 121 7.09 -5.09 -3.54
C ARG A 121 7.58 -6.16 -2.59
N LEU A 122 7.88 -7.35 -3.09
CA LEU A 122 8.43 -8.45 -2.29
C LEU A 122 9.77 -8.08 -1.63
N VAL A 123 10.59 -7.27 -2.29
CA VAL A 123 11.84 -6.77 -1.68
C VAL A 123 11.53 -5.81 -0.53
N CYS A 124 10.62 -4.86 -0.72
CA CYS A 124 10.26 -3.93 0.34
C CYS A 124 9.63 -4.63 1.55
N GLN A 125 8.80 -5.64 1.30
CA GLN A 125 8.15 -6.46 2.34
C GLN A 125 9.09 -7.42 3.07
N SER A 126 10.35 -7.55 2.63
CA SER A 126 11.36 -8.29 3.40
C SER A 126 11.80 -7.54 4.66
N GLU A 127 11.56 -6.23 4.73
CA GLU A 127 11.74 -5.42 5.93
C GLU A 127 10.48 -5.48 6.81
N THR A 128 10.66 -5.52 8.13
CA THR A 128 9.52 -5.45 9.05
C THR A 128 8.83 -4.10 8.93
N ASN A 129 7.50 -4.09 8.76
CA ASN A 129 6.69 -2.90 8.44
C ASN A 129 7.07 -2.20 7.12
N GLY A 130 7.74 -2.92 6.21
CA GLY A 130 8.14 -2.43 4.90
C GLY A 130 7.12 -2.74 3.79
N ASP A 131 6.92 -1.80 2.87
CA ASP A 131 6.21 -2.01 1.60
C ASP A 131 6.72 -0.99 0.57
N LEU A 132 6.22 -1.02 -0.67
CA LEU A 132 6.47 0.05 -1.63
C LEU A 132 5.97 1.39 -1.09
N LEU A 133 6.70 2.46 -1.39
CA LEU A 133 6.40 3.82 -0.97
C LEU A 133 4.95 4.22 -1.22
N VAL A 134 4.20 4.56 -0.18
CA VAL A 134 2.90 5.22 -0.30
C VAL A 134 3.08 6.73 -0.27
N ILE A 135 2.60 7.43 -1.31
CA ILE A 135 2.49 8.89 -1.30
C ILE A 135 1.00 9.27 -1.24
N ASP A 136 0.60 9.82 -0.10
CA ASP A 136 -0.79 10.09 0.25
C ASP A 136 -1.03 11.53 0.73
N THR A 137 0.01 12.35 0.73
CA THR A 137 -0.06 13.76 1.11
C THR A 137 0.82 14.62 0.20
N MET A 138 0.43 15.89 0.06
CA MET A 138 1.23 16.87 -0.68
C MET A 138 2.64 17.04 -0.09
N SER A 139 2.75 17.01 1.24
CA SER A 139 4.03 17.14 1.94
C SER A 139 4.99 16.01 1.54
N LYS A 140 4.52 14.75 1.55
CA LYS A 140 5.33 13.59 1.15
C LYS A 140 5.70 13.65 -0.34
N GLN A 141 4.79 14.09 -1.21
CA GLN A 141 5.09 14.30 -2.63
C GLN A 141 6.16 15.40 -2.85
N GLN A 142 6.11 16.49 -2.10
CA GLN A 142 7.08 17.58 -2.19
C GLN A 142 8.46 17.18 -1.65
N PHE A 143 8.47 16.39 -0.58
CA PHE A 143 9.68 15.77 -0.06
C PHE A 143 10.38 14.95 -1.15
N PHE A 144 9.68 13.99 -1.75
CA PHE A 144 10.27 13.14 -2.81
C PHE A 144 10.67 13.93 -4.06
N ASN A 145 9.89 14.93 -4.46
CA ASN A 145 10.29 15.86 -5.52
C ASN A 145 11.66 16.50 -5.24
N THR A 146 11.84 17.06 -4.05
CA THR A 146 13.07 17.77 -3.67
C THR A 146 14.23 16.81 -3.47
N TYR A 147 14.01 15.74 -2.70
CA TYR A 147 15.03 14.75 -2.38
C TYR A 147 15.55 14.06 -3.65
N MET A 148 14.65 13.59 -4.52
CA MET A 148 15.07 12.90 -5.75
C MET A 148 15.80 13.84 -6.70
N LYS A 149 15.32 15.08 -6.86
CA LYS A 149 15.96 16.07 -7.72
C LYS A 149 17.37 16.41 -7.25
N ASN A 150 17.54 16.72 -5.96
CA ASN A 150 18.82 17.14 -5.40
C ASN A 150 19.87 16.02 -5.41
N ASN A 151 19.44 14.76 -5.38
CA ASN A 151 20.32 13.59 -5.40
C ASN A 151 20.44 12.94 -6.80
N GLY A 152 19.95 13.58 -7.86
CA GLY A 152 20.13 13.11 -9.24
C GLY A 152 19.29 11.88 -9.62
N TYR A 153 18.23 11.57 -8.87
CA TYR A 153 17.32 10.46 -9.15
C TYR A 153 16.33 10.82 -10.28
N MET A 154 16.84 10.91 -11.52
CA MET A 154 16.08 11.37 -12.70
C MET A 154 15.39 10.25 -13.51
N ASN A 155 15.37 9.02 -13.00
CA ASN A 155 14.74 7.87 -13.68
C ASN A 155 13.24 7.76 -13.34
N SER A 156 12.62 6.68 -13.82
CA SER A 156 11.30 6.23 -13.39
C SER A 156 11.43 5.31 -12.16
N TYR A 157 10.40 5.26 -11.30
CA TYR A 157 10.41 4.40 -10.11
C TYR A 157 9.01 3.86 -9.80
N HIS A 158 8.88 2.55 -9.57
CA HIS A 158 7.69 1.96 -8.96
C HIS A 158 7.46 2.54 -7.56
N PHE A 159 6.19 2.83 -7.26
CA PHE A 159 5.72 3.15 -5.91
C PHE A 159 4.43 2.39 -5.60
N GLY A 160 3.97 2.51 -4.36
CA GLY A 160 2.94 1.66 -3.77
C GLY A 160 1.52 1.98 -4.20
N ILE A 161 1.27 2.08 -5.51
CA ILE A 161 -0.08 2.20 -6.07
C ILE A 161 -0.27 1.22 -7.23
N HIS A 162 -1.47 0.64 -7.32
CA HIS A 162 -1.81 -0.30 -8.37
C HIS A 162 -3.30 -0.29 -8.71
N HIS A 163 -3.64 -0.67 -9.93
CA HIS A 163 -5.01 -0.94 -10.40
C HIS A 163 -5.26 -2.45 -10.54
N ILE A 164 -4.33 -3.29 -10.08
CA ILE A 164 -4.53 -4.73 -10.15
C ILE A 164 -5.71 -5.12 -9.22
N TYR A 165 -6.68 -5.87 -9.76
CA TYR A 165 -7.80 -6.49 -9.04
C TYR A 165 -8.90 -5.53 -8.54
N THR A 166 -9.09 -4.37 -9.16
CA THR A 166 -10.15 -3.43 -8.75
C THR A 166 -11.18 -3.17 -9.86
N ASN A 167 -12.45 -3.05 -9.47
CA ASN A 167 -13.54 -2.67 -10.39
C ASN A 167 -13.56 -1.15 -10.67
N GLY A 168 -12.40 -0.52 -10.87
CA GLY A 168 -12.34 0.83 -11.44
C GLY A 168 -11.27 1.78 -10.89
N ASN A 169 -10.83 1.64 -9.64
CA ASN A 169 -9.96 2.64 -9.01
C ASN A 169 -8.60 2.09 -8.58
N PHE A 170 -7.56 2.92 -8.67
CA PHE A 170 -6.25 2.61 -8.11
C PHE A 170 -6.35 2.43 -6.58
N VAL A 171 -5.48 1.59 -6.03
CA VAL A 171 -5.39 1.28 -4.60
C VAL A 171 -3.93 1.41 -4.18
N LEU A 172 -3.71 2.02 -3.02
CA LEU A 172 -2.40 2.09 -2.38
C LEU A 172 -2.10 0.75 -1.71
N VAL A 173 -0.83 0.38 -1.60
CA VAL A 173 -0.42 -0.90 -0.98
C VAL A 173 -0.86 -1.06 0.48
N ASP A 174 -1.17 0.05 1.17
CA ASP A 174 -1.76 0.08 2.51
C ASP A 174 -3.29 -0.07 2.54
N GLY A 175 -3.91 -0.37 1.40
CA GLY A 175 -5.32 -0.71 1.26
C GLY A 175 -6.24 0.48 0.98
N ARG A 176 -5.75 1.71 1.03
CA ARG A 176 -6.56 2.90 0.74
C ARG A 176 -6.92 2.98 -0.73
N ASN A 177 -8.21 3.10 -1.02
CA ASN A 177 -8.72 3.28 -2.38
C ASN A 177 -8.56 4.74 -2.81
N GLN A 178 -8.02 4.97 -4.01
CA GLN A 178 -7.78 6.32 -4.50
C GLN A 178 -9.08 7.12 -4.71
N ALA A 179 -10.22 6.48 -5.02
CA ALA A 179 -11.50 7.18 -5.12
C ALA A 179 -11.99 7.76 -3.80
N THR A 180 -11.51 7.22 -2.68
CA THR A 180 -11.80 7.74 -1.33
C THR A 180 -10.63 8.52 -0.74
N SER A 181 -9.46 8.44 -1.36
CA SER A 181 -8.29 9.23 -0.98
C SER A 181 -8.42 10.63 -1.56
N SER A 182 -8.18 11.66 -0.75
CA SER A 182 -8.24 13.05 -1.22
C SER A 182 -7.00 13.50 -1.98
N PHE A 183 -5.93 12.68 -2.02
CA PHE A 183 -4.66 13.06 -2.62
C PHE A 183 -4.28 12.21 -3.83
N THR A 184 -3.99 12.89 -4.94
CA THR A 184 -3.35 12.31 -6.12
C THR A 184 -2.32 13.27 -6.70
N TYR A 185 -1.33 12.74 -7.41
CA TYR A 185 -0.33 13.57 -8.09
C TYR A 185 -0.01 13.09 -9.51
N TRP A 186 -1.05 12.64 -10.22
CA TRP A 186 -0.97 12.23 -11.61
C TRP A 186 -0.38 13.33 -12.52
N ALA A 187 0.37 12.90 -13.52
CA ALA A 187 0.79 13.75 -14.61
C ALA A 187 -0.42 14.19 -15.45
N SER A 188 -0.27 15.27 -16.20
CA SER A 188 -1.31 15.70 -17.13
C SER A 188 -1.59 14.58 -18.14
N GLY A 189 -2.86 14.17 -18.24
CA GLY A 189 -3.27 13.05 -19.08
C GLY A 189 -3.25 11.67 -18.40
N GLU A 190 -2.81 11.58 -17.13
CA GLU A 190 -2.77 10.33 -16.36
C GLU A 190 -3.87 10.30 -15.27
N PRO A 191 -4.33 9.10 -14.84
CA PRO A 191 -3.98 7.80 -15.42
C PRO A 191 -4.71 7.56 -16.75
N ASN A 192 -4.01 7.00 -17.74
CA ASN A 192 -4.53 6.81 -19.10
C ASN A 192 -5.03 5.39 -19.38
N ASN A 193 -4.67 4.41 -18.54
CA ASN A 193 -5.05 3.01 -18.62
C ASN A 193 -4.76 2.33 -19.97
N LEU A 194 -3.68 2.71 -20.66
CA LEU A 194 -3.39 2.24 -22.02
C LEU A 194 -2.69 0.88 -22.08
N ASP A 195 -2.07 0.41 -20.99
CA ASP A 195 -1.21 -0.78 -20.96
C ASP A 195 -1.94 -2.08 -20.54
N GLY A 196 -3.27 -2.12 -20.63
CA GLY A 196 -4.10 -3.28 -20.29
C GLY A 196 -4.62 -3.27 -18.84
N PRO A 197 -5.05 -4.43 -18.30
CA PRO A 197 -5.79 -4.48 -17.03
C PRO A 197 -4.89 -4.42 -15.78
N ASP A 198 -3.62 -4.81 -15.89
CA ASP A 198 -2.68 -4.90 -14.76
C ASP A 198 -1.78 -3.66 -14.73
N LEU A 199 -2.32 -2.55 -14.21
CA LEU A 199 -1.61 -1.27 -14.15
C LEU A 199 -1.03 -0.99 -12.78
N CYS A 200 0.18 -0.44 -12.75
CA CYS A 200 0.91 -0.07 -11.56
C CYS A 200 1.44 1.36 -11.69
N GLY A 201 1.72 2.02 -10.57
CA GLY A 201 2.17 3.40 -10.60
C GLY A 201 3.68 3.56 -10.64
N PHE A 202 4.08 4.58 -11.39
CA PHE A 202 5.44 5.03 -11.59
C PHE A 202 5.57 6.50 -11.19
N LEU A 203 6.65 6.84 -10.51
CA LEU A 203 7.10 8.20 -10.29
C LEU A 203 8.03 8.60 -11.45
N GLN A 204 7.68 9.64 -12.21
CA GLN A 204 8.39 10.02 -13.43
C GLN A 204 8.60 11.52 -13.60
N TRP A 205 9.77 11.87 -14.13
CA TRP A 205 10.12 13.20 -14.63
C TRP A 205 9.79 13.31 -16.12
N LYS A 206 8.51 13.45 -16.49
CA LYS A 206 8.17 13.69 -17.91
C LYS A 206 8.72 15.04 -18.35
N ALA A 207 9.15 15.18 -19.61
CA ALA A 207 9.71 16.42 -20.14
C ALA A 207 8.74 17.62 -20.06
N SER A 208 7.43 17.36 -20.11
CA SER A 208 6.37 18.34 -19.88
C SER A 208 6.17 18.73 -18.42
N ASN A 209 6.78 18.00 -17.48
CA ASN A 209 6.65 18.21 -16.06
C ASN A 209 7.93 18.81 -15.48
N THR A 210 7.79 19.87 -14.68
CA THR A 210 8.88 20.42 -13.87
C THR A 210 9.11 19.65 -12.56
N GLN A 211 8.29 18.62 -12.33
CA GLN A 211 8.15 17.90 -11.07
C GLN A 211 7.97 16.39 -11.34
N LEU A 212 8.40 15.58 -10.38
CA LEU A 212 8.10 14.16 -10.28
C LEU A 212 6.58 14.00 -10.11
N ARG A 213 5.96 13.27 -11.04
CA ARG A 213 4.51 13.02 -11.07
C ARG A 213 4.21 11.55 -11.29
N TRP A 214 2.97 11.17 -11.03
CA TRP A 214 2.53 9.78 -11.15
C TRP A 214 2.14 9.47 -12.59
N ASN A 215 2.47 8.27 -13.02
CA ASN A 215 2.11 7.68 -14.30
C ASN A 215 1.65 6.25 -14.05
N ASP A 216 0.68 5.75 -14.80
CA ASP A 216 0.31 4.34 -14.79
C ASP A 216 0.93 3.61 -15.98
N GLY A 217 1.14 2.31 -15.83
CA GLY A 217 1.60 1.44 -16.91
C GLY A 217 1.67 -0.01 -16.46
N SER A 218 2.07 -0.91 -17.36
CA SER A 218 2.09 -2.34 -17.06
C SER A 218 2.93 -2.67 -15.82
N CYS A 219 2.33 -3.41 -14.88
CA CYS A 219 3.01 -3.91 -13.70
C CYS A 219 4.21 -4.84 -14.00
N SER A 220 4.29 -5.37 -15.23
CA SER A 220 5.39 -6.23 -15.66
C SER A 220 6.66 -5.47 -16.05
N TYR A 221 6.58 -4.14 -16.27
CA TYR A 221 7.75 -3.34 -16.61
C TYR A 221 8.80 -3.39 -15.50
N ALA A 222 10.03 -3.73 -15.89
CA ALA A 222 11.17 -3.72 -15.00
C ALA A 222 11.64 -2.28 -14.79
N ASP A 223 11.46 -1.78 -13.58
CA ASP A 223 11.82 -0.41 -13.23
C ASP A 223 12.46 -0.34 -11.84
N LYS A 224 13.13 0.78 -11.56
CA LYS A 224 13.64 1.10 -10.23
C LYS A 224 12.47 1.26 -9.27
N TYR A 225 12.71 1.32 -7.97
CA TYR A 225 11.61 1.34 -7.01
C TYR A 225 12.00 2.03 -5.70
N VAL A 226 10.98 2.45 -4.94
CA VAL A 226 11.17 3.06 -3.62
C VAL A 226 10.43 2.24 -2.59
N CYS A 227 11.16 1.81 -1.57
CA CYS A 227 10.59 1.16 -0.39
C CYS A 227 10.41 2.18 0.73
N GLU A 228 9.40 1.96 1.57
CA GLU A 228 9.24 2.65 2.84
C GLU A 228 9.06 1.66 3.99
N VAL A 229 9.44 2.08 5.20
CA VAL A 229 9.22 1.36 6.46
C VAL A 229 8.61 2.34 7.45
N LYS A 230 7.48 1.97 8.08
CA LYS A 230 6.81 2.82 9.08
C LYS A 230 7.50 2.73 10.44
N THR A 231 7.76 3.87 11.10
CA THR A 231 8.57 3.92 12.33
C THR A 231 7.80 3.85 13.66
N GLY A 232 6.47 3.70 13.61
CA GLY A 232 5.61 3.42 14.78
C GLY A 232 4.85 4.64 15.29
#